data_AF-A0A7V9IW17-F1
#
_entry.id   AF-A0A7V9IW17-F1
#
_cell.length_a   1.000
_cell.length_b   1.000
_cell.length_c   1.000
_cell.angle_alpha   90.00
_cell.angle_beta   90.00
_cell.angle_gamma   90.00
#
_symmetry.space_group_name_H-M   'P 1'
#
loop_
_entity.id
_entity.type
_entity.pdbx_description
1 polymer ?
#
loop_
_entity_poly.entity_id
_entity_poly.type
_entity_poly.pdbx_seq_one_letter_code
_entity_poly.pdbx_strand_id
1 'polypeptide(L)'
;MERGRDLPPDPEERDADPHRSLNNPVGEPDPTEWPDPYEQREDPRDPPDPDGQPFGEEPHAPTGSHSTSEPHPQQDPEAQPFQPPERDRLDD
;
A
#
# COMPACT_ATOMS: atom_id res chain seq x y z
N MET A 1 -35.54 -64.22 23.64
CA MET A 1 -36.34 -63.27 22.83
C MET A 1 -36.71 -62.16 23.80
N GLU A 2 -36.33 -60.89 23.68
CA GLU A 2 -36.07 -60.06 22.50
C GLU A 2 -35.04 -58.96 22.81
N ARG A 3 -34.54 -58.37 21.72
CA ARG A 3 -33.39 -57.48 21.60
C ARG A 3 -33.72 -56.04 21.97
N GLY A 4 -32.64 -55.28 22.17
CA GLY A 4 -32.61 -53.87 22.50
C GLY A 4 -33.46 -52.97 21.61
N ARG A 5 -33.82 -51.83 22.19
CA ARG A 5 -33.98 -50.59 21.44
C ARG A 5 -33.03 -49.58 22.07
N ASP A 6 -31.77 -49.67 21.66
CA ASP A 6 -30.92 -48.50 21.53
C ASP A 6 -31.67 -47.56 20.56
N LEU A 7 -32.44 -46.64 21.12
CA LEU A 7 -33.01 -45.54 20.35
C LEU A 7 -31.82 -44.77 19.76
N PRO A 8 -31.83 -44.46 18.45
CA PRO A 8 -30.80 -43.56 17.91
C PRO A 8 -30.90 -42.23 18.67
N PRO A 9 -29.77 -41.59 19.00
CA PRO A 9 -29.80 -40.26 19.63
C PRO A 9 -30.61 -39.31 18.75
N ASP A 10 -31.33 -38.39 19.39
CA ASP A 10 -32.18 -37.42 18.71
C ASP A 10 -31.35 -36.76 17.59
N PRO A 11 -31.87 -36.63 16.36
CA PRO A 11 -31.12 -36.00 15.27
C PRO A 11 -30.71 -34.56 15.59
N GLU A 12 -31.40 -33.89 16.53
CA GLU A 12 -31.02 -32.58 17.06
C GLU A 12 -29.77 -32.62 17.95
N GLU A 13 -29.48 -33.73 18.64
CA GLU A 13 -28.28 -33.90 19.46
C GLU A 13 -27.03 -34.22 18.63
N ARG A 14 -27.20 -34.84 17.46
CA ARG A 14 -26.08 -35.20 16.55
C ARG A 14 -25.50 -34.01 15.80
N ASP A 15 -26.24 -32.90 15.77
CA ASP A 15 -25.93 -31.68 15.03
C ASP A 15 -25.62 -30.49 15.95
N ALA A 16 -25.43 -30.78 17.24
CA ALA A 16 -24.91 -29.88 18.27
C ALA A 16 -23.39 -29.75 18.12
N ASP A 17 -22.91 -29.32 16.95
CA ASP A 17 -21.56 -28.79 16.86
C ASP A 17 -21.52 -27.56 17.80
N PRO A 18 -20.71 -27.58 18.88
CA PRO A 18 -20.70 -26.51 19.87
C PRO A 18 -20.25 -25.16 19.27
N HIS A 19 -19.70 -25.17 18.07
CA HIS A 19 -19.26 -23.99 17.34
C HIS A 19 -20.34 -23.43 16.40
N ARG A 20 -21.46 -24.14 16.18
CA ARG A 20 -22.61 -23.65 15.39
C ARG A 20 -23.22 -22.37 15.97
N SER A 21 -23.25 -22.28 17.30
CA SER A 21 -23.79 -21.14 18.06
C SER A 21 -22.89 -19.90 18.07
N LEU A 22 -21.61 -20.05 17.72
CA LEU A 22 -20.64 -18.94 17.70
C LEU A 22 -20.65 -18.19 16.37
N ASN A 23 -21.33 -18.73 15.36
CA ASN A 23 -21.43 -18.14 14.03
C ASN A 23 -22.71 -17.29 13.91
N ASN A 24 -22.91 -16.38 14.86
CA ASN A 24 -23.91 -15.32 14.71
C ASN A 24 -23.26 -14.21 13.88
N PRO A 25 -23.63 -14.04 12.58
CA PRO A 25 -23.09 -12.94 11.81
C PRO A 25 -23.48 -11.64 12.50
N VAL A 26 -22.48 -10.84 12.84
CA VAL A 26 -22.69 -9.45 13.22
C VAL A 26 -23.42 -8.79 12.04
N GLY A 27 -24.33 -7.86 12.32
CA GLY A 27 -25.05 -7.11 11.28
C GLY A 27 -24.10 -6.31 10.39
N GLU A 28 -24.60 -5.35 9.61
CA GLU A 28 -23.69 -4.48 8.88
C GLU A 28 -22.75 -3.78 9.87
N PRO A 29 -21.42 -3.96 9.73
CA PRO A 29 -20.46 -3.31 10.61
C PRO A 29 -20.61 -1.81 10.44
N ASP A 30 -20.40 -1.07 11.53
CA ASP A 30 -20.34 0.39 11.42
C ASP A 30 -19.14 0.74 10.51
N PRO A 31 -19.34 1.45 9.38
CA PRO A 31 -18.26 1.78 8.45
C PRO A 31 -17.18 2.65 9.10
N THR A 32 -17.49 3.27 10.25
CA THR A 32 -16.55 4.09 11.03
C THR A 32 -15.78 3.31 12.09
N GLU A 33 -16.15 2.04 12.37
CA GLU A 33 -15.44 1.20 13.35
C GLU A 33 -14.08 0.75 12.81
N TRP A 34 -14.02 0.49 11.51
CA TRP A 34 -12.81 0.09 10.79
C TRP A 34 -12.65 0.94 9.54
N PRO A 35 -12.37 2.25 9.70
CA PRO A 35 -12.18 3.13 8.56
C PRO A 35 -10.99 2.64 7.73
N ASP A 36 -11.12 2.67 6.40
CA ASP A 36 -10.03 2.25 5.53
C ASP A 36 -8.85 3.24 5.69
N PRO A 37 -7.65 2.77 6.05
CA PRO A 37 -6.48 3.65 6.19
C PRO A 37 -6.11 4.37 4.89
N TYR A 38 -6.60 3.91 3.74
CA TYR A 38 -6.30 4.47 2.42
C TYR A 38 -7.38 5.42 1.90
N GLU A 39 -8.57 5.47 2.49
CA GLU A 39 -9.65 6.38 2.09
C GLU A 39 -9.29 7.86 2.21
N GLN A 40 -8.37 8.20 3.11
CA GLN A 40 -7.93 9.58 3.35
C GLN A 40 -6.72 10.00 2.50
N ARG A 41 -6.15 9.09 1.70
CA ARG A 41 -4.98 9.42 0.90
C ARG A 41 -5.40 10.20 -0.34
N GLU A 42 -4.55 11.14 -0.72
CA GLU A 42 -4.65 11.80 -2.02
C GLU A 42 -4.61 10.73 -3.12
N ASP A 43 -5.56 10.81 -4.07
CA ASP A 43 -5.61 9.89 -5.20
C ASP A 43 -4.36 10.15 -6.04
N PRO A 44 -3.46 9.16 -6.24
CA PRO A 44 -2.27 9.33 -7.06
C PRO A 44 -2.59 9.58 -8.55
N ARG A 45 -3.86 9.45 -8.96
CA ARG A 45 -4.35 9.81 -10.29
C ARG A 45 -4.98 11.20 -10.34
N ASP A 46 -5.28 11.81 -9.19
CA ASP A 46 -5.72 13.19 -9.18
C ASP A 46 -4.57 14.04 -9.71
N PRO A 47 -4.81 14.91 -10.70
CA PRO A 47 -3.77 15.81 -11.15
C PRO A 47 -3.35 16.69 -9.96
N PRO A 48 -2.04 16.97 -9.80
CA PRO A 48 -1.61 17.90 -8.78
C PRO A 48 -2.35 19.22 -8.96
N ASP A 49 -2.81 19.81 -7.85
CA ASP A 49 -3.40 21.14 -7.85
C ASP A 49 -2.42 22.09 -8.57
N PRO A 50 -2.86 22.85 -9.59
CA PRO A 50 -1.98 23.80 -10.30
C PRO A 50 -1.31 24.79 -9.35
N ASP A 51 -1.92 25.07 -8.19
CA ASP A 51 -1.40 25.94 -7.14
C ASP A 51 -0.69 25.16 -6.01
N GLY A 52 -0.81 23.82 -5.99
CA GLY A 52 -0.23 22.89 -5.01
C GLY A 52 1.16 22.41 -5.38
N GLN A 53 2.01 23.32 -5.86
CA GLN A 53 3.38 23.06 -6.27
C GLN A 53 4.22 22.52 -5.08
N PRO A 54 4.64 21.24 -5.04
CA PRO A 54 5.57 20.76 -4.01
C PRO A 54 6.98 21.33 -4.20
N PHE A 55 7.28 21.82 -5.40
CA PHE A 55 8.50 22.52 -5.79
C PHE A 55 8.02 23.75 -6.57
N GLY A 56 8.39 24.97 -6.17
CA GLY A 56 7.77 26.22 -6.62
C GLY A 56 7.68 26.45 -8.14
N GLU A 57 7.08 27.57 -8.55
CA GLU A 57 6.76 27.94 -9.94
C GLU A 57 7.96 28.02 -10.91
N GLU A 58 9.20 27.80 -10.45
CA GLU A 58 10.36 27.83 -11.34
C GLU A 58 10.36 26.62 -12.28
N PRO A 59 10.47 26.84 -13.60
CA PRO A 59 10.69 25.77 -14.55
C PRO A 59 11.89 24.93 -14.14
N HIS A 60 11.71 23.62 -13.97
CA HIS A 60 12.84 22.71 -13.79
C HIS A 60 13.79 22.81 -14.99
N ALA A 61 15.09 22.65 -14.71
CA ALA A 61 16.09 22.58 -15.76
C ALA A 61 15.72 21.47 -16.77
N PRO A 62 15.68 21.74 -18.09
CA PRO A 62 15.29 20.74 -19.06
C PRO A 62 16.21 19.52 -19.01
N THR A 63 15.71 18.34 -19.39
CA THR A 63 16.50 17.11 -19.45
C THR A 63 17.76 17.32 -20.30
N GLY A 64 18.93 17.04 -19.72
CA GLY A 64 20.23 17.31 -20.35
C GLY A 64 20.86 18.67 -20.03
N SER A 65 20.26 19.45 -19.12
CA SER A 65 20.86 20.68 -18.61
C SER A 65 22.13 20.42 -17.82
N HIS A 66 23.11 21.31 -17.98
CA HIS A 66 24.36 21.30 -17.21
C HIS A 66 24.40 22.47 -16.24
N SER A 67 25.05 22.27 -15.09
CA SER A 67 25.21 23.32 -14.08
C SER A 67 26.09 24.45 -14.61
N THR A 68 25.65 25.71 -14.40
CA THR A 68 26.40 26.91 -14.77
C THR A 68 27.05 27.61 -13.57
N SER A 69 26.99 27.00 -12.38
CA SER A 69 27.59 27.58 -11.17
C SER A 69 29.11 27.61 -11.25
N GLU A 70 29.73 28.70 -10.79
CA GLU A 70 31.18 28.82 -10.61
C GLU A 70 31.56 28.72 -9.12
N PRO A 71 32.59 27.93 -8.75
CA PRO A 71 33.30 26.98 -9.60
C PRO A 71 32.38 25.81 -9.99
N HIS A 72 32.57 25.26 -11.20
CA HIS A 72 31.83 24.06 -11.60
C HIS A 72 32.17 22.94 -10.59
N PRO A 73 31.24 22.05 -10.19
CA PRO A 73 31.50 21.02 -9.19
C PRO A 73 32.69 20.10 -9.49
N GLN A 74 33.09 19.97 -10.77
CA GLN A 74 34.30 19.23 -11.17
C GLN A 74 35.62 20.00 -10.94
N GLN A 75 35.53 21.31 -10.78
CA GLN A 75 36.64 22.23 -10.52
C GLN A 75 36.70 22.65 -9.04
N ASP A 76 35.66 22.35 -8.27
CA ASP A 76 35.59 22.61 -6.84
C ASP A 76 36.46 21.59 -6.08
N PRO A 77 37.53 22.02 -5.38
CA PRO A 77 38.40 21.12 -4.61
C PRO A 77 37.70 20.50 -3.38
N GLU A 78 36.58 21.08 -2.92
CA GLU A 78 35.77 20.56 -1.81
C GLU A 78 34.68 19.57 -2.28
N ALA A 79 34.41 19.50 -3.59
CA ALA A 79 33.39 18.63 -4.14
C ALA A 79 33.87 17.18 -4.28
N GLN A 80 32.95 16.24 -4.04
CA GLN A 80 33.23 14.82 -4.31
C GLN A 80 33.24 14.56 -5.82
N PRO A 81 34.21 13.80 -6.34
CA PRO A 81 34.26 13.45 -7.75
C PRO A 81 33.04 12.58 -8.13
N PHE A 82 32.14 13.15 -8.92
CA PHE A 82 30.99 12.43 -9.46
C PHE A 82 31.31 11.91 -10.86
N GLN A 83 31.19 10.59 -11.05
CA GLN A 83 31.26 9.95 -12.36
C GLN A 83 29.86 9.40 -12.69
N PRO A 84 29.18 9.90 -13.73
CA PRO A 84 27.92 9.31 -14.15
C PRO A 84 28.17 7.87 -14.64
N PRO A 85 27.22 6.95 -14.45
CA PRO A 85 27.30 5.61 -15.03
C PRO A 85 27.46 5.69 -16.55
N GLU A 86 28.41 4.94 -17.11
CA GLU A 86 28.56 4.81 -18.55
C GLU A 86 27.33 4.10 -19.14
N ARG A 87 26.82 4.59 -20.27
CA ARG A 87 25.61 4.06 -20.93
C ARG A 87 25.71 2.57 -21.23
N ASP A 88 26.91 2.07 -21.50
CA ASP A 88 27.18 0.65 -21.79
C ASP A 88 27.07 -0.26 -20.55
N ARG A 89 26.87 0.28 -19.36
CA ARG A 89 26.76 -0.48 -18.09
C ARG A 89 25.36 -0.49 -17.50
N LEU A 90 24.36 0.00 -18.25
CA LEU A 90 22.98 0.17 -17.74
C LEU A 90 22.04 -0.98 -18.13
N ASP A 91 22.44 -1.83 -19.08
CA ASP A 91 21.61 -2.88 -19.67
C ASP A 91 22.07 -4.34 -19.32
N ASP A 92 22.94 -4.52 -18.31
CA ASP A 92 23.35 -5.84 -17.79
C ASP A 92 22.61 -6.18 -16.48
#